data_AF-A0A751A4N0-F1
#
_entry.id   AF-A0A751A4N0-F1
#
_cell.length_a   1.000
_cell.length_b   1.000
_cell.length_c   1.000
_cell.angle_alpha   90.00
_cell.angle_beta   90.00
_cell.angle_gamma   90.00
#
_symmetry.space_group_name_H-M   'P 1'
#
loop_
_entity.id
_entity.type
_entity.pdbx_description
1 polymer ?
#
loop_
_entity_poly.entity_id
_entity_poly.type
_entity_poly.pdbx_seq_one_letter_code
_entity_poly.pdbx_strand_id
1 'polypeptide(L)'
;MKKNTRFAFNAYLQQLARLNGVAVEELSSKFTVEPSVQQTLEDQIQQSAAFLTLINVTPVTEQSGQLLGLGVGSTIAGTTDTTAKEREPVDPTLMVDVEYKCEQTNFDTVLTYAKLDLWAKFQDFQVRIRDAIVKRQALDRIMIGFNGVKRAKTSNRSENPLLQLAEDRRRLKGVQSTVKKAEIKVELLPKYAAWAEGVLAAGGAQQDDVLMYVMLWRIDAGDYAGALEIGRHALRHGWVMPLGNRNVQTVLAEEMADAAQSAMLAATGFDADLLLQTLELTDGLDMPDQSRARLHKAIGAVLSESNPASALNHLNHALQLDPRCGVKKDKQQLERRLRNDSR
;
A
#
# COMPACT_ATOMS: atom_id res chain seq x y z
N MET A 1 12.17 19.34 27.68
CA MET A 1 13.42 19.38 26.90
C MET A 1 14.59 19.49 27.86
N LYS A 2 15.57 18.59 27.74
CA LYS A 2 16.79 18.55 28.56
C LYS A 2 17.74 19.71 28.21
N LYS A 3 18.69 20.03 29.11
CA LYS A 3 19.66 21.12 28.91
C LYS A 3 20.49 20.94 27.63
N ASN A 4 21.03 19.74 27.39
CA ASN A 4 21.82 19.45 26.19
C ASN A 4 20.99 19.57 24.90
N THR A 5 19.73 19.12 24.94
CA THR A 5 18.80 19.28 23.81
C THR A 5 18.52 20.75 23.53
N ARG A 6 18.34 21.57 24.57
CA ARG A 6 18.17 23.02 24.41
C ARG A 6 19.38 23.65 23.72
N PHE A 7 20.59 23.25 24.11
CA PHE A 7 21.81 23.73 23.49
C PHE A 7 21.89 23.34 22.00
N ALA A 8 21.67 22.06 21.67
CA ALA A 8 21.69 21.56 20.29
C ALA A 8 20.58 22.19 19.42
N PHE A 9 19.39 22.38 20.00
CA PHE A 9 18.26 23.03 19.32
C PHE A 9 18.54 24.51 19.05
N ASN A 10 19.10 25.24 20.01
CA ASN A 10 19.46 26.64 19.80
C ASN A 10 20.57 26.80 18.73
N ALA A 11 21.56 25.91 18.72
CA ALA A 11 22.58 25.89 17.68
C ALA A 11 21.98 25.62 16.28
N TYR A 12 21.00 24.70 16.21
CA TYR A 12 20.25 24.46 14.98
C TYR A 12 19.50 25.71 14.49
N LEU A 13 18.79 26.42 15.36
CA LEU A 13 18.09 27.66 15.01
C LEU A 13 19.07 28.76 14.55
N GLN A 14 20.21 28.92 15.22
CA GLN A 14 21.25 29.87 14.80
C GLN A 14 21.78 29.57 13.41
N GLN A 15 22.01 28.29 13.08
CA GLN A 15 22.47 27.91 11.75
C GLN A 15 21.39 28.16 10.69
N LEU A 16 20.12 27.90 11.00
CA LEU A 16 19.01 28.18 10.08
C LEU A 16 18.88 29.69 9.80
N ALA A 17 18.96 30.51 10.84
CA ALA A 17 18.93 31.97 10.75
C ALA A 17 20.09 32.50 9.89
N ARG A 18 21.31 32.01 10.15
CA ARG A 18 22.53 32.35 9.38
C ARG A 18 22.39 32.00 7.90
N LEU A 19 21.83 30.84 7.57
CA LEU A 19 21.65 30.41 6.18
C LEU A 19 20.67 31.31 5.42
N ASN A 20 19.64 31.82 6.10
CA ASN A 20 18.60 32.63 5.48
C ASN A 20 18.84 34.15 5.64
N GLY A 21 19.95 34.57 6.26
CA GLY A 21 20.27 35.98 6.47
C GLY A 21 19.31 36.72 7.42
N VAL A 22 18.58 36.00 8.29
CA VAL A 22 17.57 36.56 9.21
C VAL A 22 18.00 36.44 10.67
N ALA A 23 17.36 37.19 11.57
CA ALA A 23 17.53 37.02 13.01
C ALA A 23 16.86 35.71 13.51
N VAL A 24 17.33 35.16 14.63
CA VAL A 24 16.79 33.89 15.17
C VAL A 24 15.33 34.05 15.61
N GLU A 25 14.97 35.23 16.10
CA GLU A 25 13.62 35.58 16.55
C GLU A 25 12.63 35.57 15.38
N GLU A 26 13.08 35.95 14.18
CA GLU A 26 12.28 36.01 12.96
C GLU A 26 11.90 34.63 12.42
N LEU A 27 12.64 33.57 12.79
CA LEU A 27 12.31 32.18 12.41
C LEU A 27 10.94 31.71 12.92
N SER A 28 10.41 32.38 13.95
CA SER A 28 9.05 32.12 14.47
C SER A 28 7.94 32.75 13.63
N SER A 29 8.31 33.61 12.68
CA SER A 29 7.41 34.38 11.82
C SER A 29 7.59 34.01 10.35
N LYS A 30 6.81 34.63 9.45
CA LYS A 30 6.98 34.43 8.01
C LYS A 30 8.20 35.23 7.54
N PHE A 31 9.14 34.56 6.88
CA PHE A 31 10.28 35.19 6.22
C PHE A 31 10.44 34.62 4.81
N THR A 32 11.11 35.38 3.94
CA THR A 32 11.41 34.95 2.57
C THR A 32 12.73 34.20 2.57
N VAL A 33 12.73 32.97 2.03
CA VAL A 33 13.94 32.16 1.84
C VAL A 33 14.72 32.70 0.64
N GLU A 34 16.04 32.85 0.77
CA GLU A 34 16.88 33.27 -0.36
C GLU A 34 16.86 32.20 -1.48
N PRO A 35 16.83 32.61 -2.77
CA PRO A 35 16.79 31.66 -3.89
C PRO A 35 17.93 30.64 -3.90
N SER A 36 19.14 31.03 -3.49
CA SER A 36 20.31 30.15 -3.39
C SER A 36 20.13 29.04 -2.34
N VAL A 37 19.51 29.37 -1.21
CA VAL A 37 19.18 28.42 -0.13
C VAL A 37 18.09 27.47 -0.60
N GLN A 38 17.07 28.01 -1.27
CA GLN A 38 15.99 27.20 -1.84
C GLN A 38 16.53 26.21 -2.89
N GLN A 39 17.38 26.65 -3.82
CA GLN A 39 17.99 25.78 -4.83
C GLN A 39 18.80 24.65 -4.18
N THR A 40 19.64 24.98 -3.19
CA THR A 40 20.42 23.97 -2.45
C THR A 40 19.51 22.95 -1.75
N LEU A 41 18.38 23.41 -1.18
CA LEU A 41 17.41 22.52 -0.55
C LEU A 41 16.73 21.60 -1.57
N GLU A 42 16.32 22.14 -2.72
CA GLU A 42 15.70 21.38 -3.81
C GLU A 42 16.66 20.31 -4.37
N ASP A 43 17.93 20.67 -4.59
CA ASP A 43 18.97 19.73 -5.01
C ASP A 43 19.14 18.59 -4.00
N GLN A 44 19.15 18.91 -2.70
CA GLN A 44 19.26 17.90 -1.64
C GLN A 44 18.02 16.98 -1.60
N ILE A 45 16.81 17.52 -1.81
CA ILE A 45 15.58 16.73 -1.93
C ILE A 45 15.67 15.78 -3.13
N GLN A 46 16.08 16.27 -4.29
CA GLN A 46 16.22 15.47 -5.51
C GLN A 46 17.25 14.34 -5.31
N GLN A 47 18.42 14.65 -4.76
CA GLN A 47 19.49 13.67 -4.51
C GLN A 47 19.13 12.65 -3.43
N SER A 48 18.16 12.94 -2.56
CA SER A 48 17.74 12.02 -1.49
C SER A 48 16.96 10.80 -1.98
N ALA A 49 16.47 10.80 -3.23
CA ALA A 49 15.72 9.70 -3.83
C ALA A 49 16.20 9.38 -5.24
N ALA A 50 16.66 8.14 -5.46
CA ALA A 50 17.22 7.69 -6.74
C ALA A 50 16.29 7.88 -7.95
N PHE A 51 14.97 7.86 -7.75
CA PHE A 51 14.04 8.14 -8.84
C PHE A 51 14.08 9.62 -9.25
N LEU A 52 14.19 10.54 -8.29
CA LEU A 52 14.20 11.98 -8.58
C LEU A 52 15.49 12.42 -9.30
N THR A 53 16.59 11.67 -9.16
CA THR A 53 17.82 11.91 -9.94
C THR A 53 17.71 11.47 -11.41
N LEU A 54 16.66 10.73 -11.78
CA LEU A 54 16.40 10.27 -13.15
C LEU A 54 15.39 11.15 -13.89
N ILE A 55 14.88 12.20 -13.25
CA ILE A 55 13.93 13.15 -13.84
C ILE A 55 14.49 14.57 -13.74
N ASN A 56 14.00 15.43 -14.64
CA ASN A 56 14.37 16.84 -14.64
C ASN A 56 13.45 17.62 -13.69
N VAL A 57 14.06 18.40 -12.79
CA VAL A 57 13.35 19.35 -11.91
C VAL A 57 13.91 20.73 -12.22
N THR A 58 13.11 21.56 -12.91
CA THR A 58 13.54 22.88 -13.36
C THR A 58 12.85 23.97 -12.54
N PRO A 59 13.60 24.83 -11.83
CA PRO A 59 13.01 25.97 -11.14
C PRO A 59 12.51 27.01 -12.16
N VAL A 60 11.33 27.57 -11.90
CA VAL A 60 10.71 28.62 -12.71
C VAL A 60 10.28 29.79 -11.82
N THR A 61 10.33 31.00 -12.36
CA THR A 61 9.87 32.22 -11.67
C THR A 61 8.38 32.43 -11.78
N GLU A 62 7.81 32.05 -12.92
CA GLU A 62 6.39 32.27 -13.22
C GLU A 62 5.52 31.20 -12.55
N GLN A 63 4.34 31.62 -12.08
CA GLN A 63 3.38 30.69 -11.47
C GLN A 63 2.73 29.78 -12.52
N SER A 64 2.58 30.25 -13.75
CA SER A 64 2.00 29.49 -14.85
C SER A 64 2.65 29.89 -16.16
N GLY A 65 2.74 28.95 -17.08
CA GLY A 65 3.28 29.19 -18.41
C GLY A 65 3.29 27.94 -19.26
N GLN A 66 3.88 28.03 -20.44
CA GLN A 66 4.11 26.87 -21.29
C GLN A 66 5.39 26.15 -20.86
N LEU A 67 5.42 24.82 -21.04
CA LEU A 67 6.65 24.06 -20.88
C LEU A 67 7.66 24.49 -21.96
N LEU A 68 8.64 25.30 -21.58
CA LEU A 68 9.83 25.56 -22.41
C LEU A 68 10.76 24.35 -22.29
N GLY A 69 10.73 23.48 -23.30
CA GLY A 69 11.49 22.23 -23.30
C GLY A 69 13.01 22.47 -23.33
N LEU A 70 13.72 21.96 -22.32
CA LEU A 70 15.19 21.86 -22.34
C LEU A 70 15.69 20.61 -23.09
N GLY A 71 14.78 19.83 -23.70
CA GLY A 71 15.09 18.57 -24.39
C GLY A 71 14.58 18.54 -25.83
N VAL A 72 15.34 17.89 -26.70
CA VAL A 72 14.97 17.61 -28.11
C VAL A 72 14.03 16.40 -28.11
N GLY A 73 12.74 16.63 -28.33
CA GLY A 73 11.69 15.60 -28.26
C GLY A 73 11.48 14.83 -29.57
N SER A 74 12.08 15.28 -30.67
CA SER A 74 11.89 14.71 -32.01
C SER A 74 13.19 14.66 -32.82
N THR A 75 13.23 13.80 -33.83
CA THR A 75 14.37 13.69 -34.75
C THR A 75 14.42 14.91 -35.69
N ILE A 76 15.59 15.55 -35.78
CA ILE A 76 15.80 16.76 -36.61
C ILE A 76 16.22 16.49 -38.06
N ALA A 77 16.57 15.24 -38.38
CA ALA A 77 17.09 14.89 -39.69
C ALA A 77 15.96 14.68 -40.71
N GLY A 78 16.09 15.27 -41.89
CA GLY A 78 15.18 15.09 -43.01
C GLY A 78 15.81 15.50 -44.34
N THR A 79 15.26 15.00 -45.45
CA THR A 79 15.65 15.40 -46.80
C THR A 79 14.45 16.06 -47.50
N THR A 80 14.72 17.08 -48.32
CA THR A 80 13.68 17.76 -49.11
C THR A 80 14.25 18.10 -50.47
N ASP A 81 13.51 17.76 -51.52
CA ASP A 81 13.84 18.17 -52.89
C ASP A 81 13.53 19.65 -53.07
N THR A 82 14.58 20.46 -53.03
CA THR A 82 14.51 21.92 -53.13
C THR A 82 14.19 22.44 -54.53
N THR A 83 14.06 21.55 -55.52
CA THR A 83 13.56 21.91 -56.85
C THR A 83 12.04 21.96 -56.91
N ALA A 84 11.35 21.22 -56.03
CA ALA A 84 9.90 21.13 -55.97
C ALA A 84 9.27 21.95 -54.83
N LYS A 85 9.96 22.09 -53.69
CA LYS A 85 9.50 22.89 -52.55
C LYS A 85 10.63 23.34 -51.64
N GLU A 86 10.41 24.43 -50.90
CA GLU A 86 11.36 24.89 -49.90
C GLU A 86 11.43 23.94 -48.69
N ARG A 87 12.53 24.02 -47.94
CA ARG A 87 12.71 23.27 -46.69
C ARG A 87 11.87 23.93 -45.60
N GLU A 88 11.08 23.12 -44.90
CA GLU A 88 10.31 23.55 -43.72
C GLU A 88 11.04 23.05 -42.46
N PRO A 89 11.74 23.91 -41.71
CA PRO A 89 12.38 23.52 -40.46
C PRO A 89 11.32 23.20 -39.39
N VAL A 90 11.58 22.15 -38.61
CA VAL A 90 10.76 21.78 -37.45
C VAL A 90 11.51 22.18 -36.19
N ASP A 91 10.84 22.84 -35.25
CA ASP A 91 11.38 23.08 -33.91
C ASP A 91 11.30 21.78 -33.08
N PRO A 92 12.43 21.16 -32.73
CA PRO A 92 12.43 19.90 -32.00
C PRO A 92 12.29 20.07 -30.48
N THR A 93 12.28 21.31 -30.01
CA THR A 93 12.09 21.67 -28.59
C THR A 93 10.62 21.94 -28.27
N LEU A 94 9.78 22.07 -29.30
CA LEU A 94 8.37 22.35 -29.17
C LEU A 94 7.65 21.15 -28.55
N MET A 95 7.29 21.25 -27.28
CA MET A 95 6.31 20.39 -26.64
C MET A 95 4.94 21.05 -26.82
N VAL A 96 4.07 20.44 -27.63
CA VAL A 96 2.80 21.04 -28.00
C VAL A 96 1.89 21.16 -26.77
N ASP A 97 1.42 22.38 -26.50
CA ASP A 97 0.27 22.76 -25.65
C ASP A 97 0.19 22.20 -24.22
N VAL A 98 1.30 21.84 -23.58
CA VAL A 98 1.30 21.51 -22.15
C VAL A 98 1.63 22.76 -21.34
N GLU A 99 0.59 23.35 -20.75
CA GLU A 99 0.72 24.43 -19.77
C GLU A 99 1.01 23.85 -18.38
N TYR A 100 1.89 24.50 -17.63
CA TYR A 100 2.10 24.22 -16.22
C TYR A 100 1.42 25.29 -15.35
N LYS A 101 1.02 24.86 -14.15
CA LYS A 101 0.57 25.76 -13.08
C LYS A 101 1.18 25.28 -11.77
N CYS A 102 2.11 26.07 -11.24
CA CYS A 102 2.74 25.83 -9.95
C CYS A 102 1.76 26.22 -8.82
N GLU A 103 1.39 25.24 -8.00
CA GLU A 103 0.54 25.46 -6.84
C GLU A 103 1.23 25.02 -5.55
N GLN A 104 1.04 25.80 -4.48
CA GLN A 104 1.69 25.57 -3.20
C GLN A 104 1.23 24.24 -2.56
N THR A 105 2.20 23.50 -2.06
CA THR A 105 2.04 22.30 -1.21
C THR A 105 2.91 22.47 0.03
N ASN A 106 2.33 22.33 1.22
CA ASN A 106 3.02 22.51 2.50
C ASN A 106 3.42 21.16 3.10
N PHE A 107 4.59 21.11 3.76
CA PHE A 107 5.14 19.92 4.42
C PHE A 107 5.38 20.20 5.90
N ASP A 108 4.31 20.33 6.66
CA ASP A 108 4.39 20.67 8.09
C ASP A 108 4.75 19.44 8.92
N THR A 109 5.74 19.57 9.80
CA THR A 109 6.22 18.48 10.67
C THR A 109 6.27 18.92 12.13
N VAL A 110 6.07 17.98 13.05
CA VAL A 110 6.17 18.22 14.50
C VAL A 110 7.07 17.16 15.14
N LEU A 111 8.01 17.61 15.97
CA LEU A 111 8.88 16.76 16.78
C LEU A 111 8.62 17.02 18.26
N THR A 112 8.25 15.97 18.99
CA THR A 112 8.02 16.06 20.43
C THR A 112 9.33 16.25 21.17
N TYR A 113 9.28 16.87 22.36
CA TYR A 113 10.47 17.04 23.20
C TYR A 113 11.14 15.72 23.55
N ALA A 114 10.39 14.64 23.74
CA ALA A 114 10.96 13.32 23.98
C ALA A 114 11.82 12.82 22.79
N LYS A 115 11.37 13.06 21.55
CA LYS A 115 12.15 12.71 20.34
C LYS A 115 13.40 13.58 20.20
N LEU A 116 13.26 14.89 20.44
CA LEU A 116 14.41 15.81 20.43
C LEU A 116 15.44 15.41 21.50
N ASP A 117 14.99 15.08 22.72
CA ASP A 117 15.85 14.62 23.81
C ASP A 117 16.55 13.29 23.50
N LEU A 118 15.89 12.40 22.75
CA LEU A 118 16.49 11.15 22.29
C LEU A 118 17.58 11.39 21.25
N TRP A 119 17.38 12.35 20.34
CA TRP A 119 18.30 12.61 19.23
C TRP A 119 19.47 13.53 19.62
N ALA A 120 19.29 14.40 20.60
CA ALA A 120 20.32 15.36 21.03
C ALA A 120 21.60 14.73 21.58
N LYS A 121 21.60 13.40 21.85
CA LYS A 121 22.81 12.66 22.25
C LYS A 121 23.77 12.41 21.08
N PHE A 122 23.29 12.51 19.83
CA PHE A 122 24.11 12.26 18.65
C PHE A 122 24.77 13.56 18.18
N GLN A 123 26.03 13.47 17.77
CA GLN A 123 26.80 14.62 17.27
C GLN A 123 26.20 15.20 15.97
N ASP A 124 25.52 14.37 15.18
CA ASP A 124 24.88 14.74 13.91
C ASP A 124 23.43 15.24 14.08
N PHE A 125 23.03 15.72 15.26
CA PHE A 125 21.65 16.09 15.60
C PHE A 125 20.91 16.88 14.52
N GLN A 126 21.50 17.98 14.04
CA GLN A 126 20.91 18.84 13.02
C GLN A 126 20.77 18.11 11.67
N VAL A 127 21.85 17.47 11.22
CA VAL A 127 21.90 16.74 9.95
C VAL A 127 20.88 15.61 9.94
N ARG A 128 20.75 14.89 11.06
CA ARG A 128 19.79 13.80 11.24
C ARG A 128 18.34 14.26 11.12
N ILE A 129 17.99 15.39 11.72
CA ILE A 129 16.64 15.97 11.58
C ILE A 129 16.39 16.39 10.13
N ARG A 130 17.33 17.15 9.55
CA ARG A 130 17.26 17.63 8.16
C ARG A 130 17.06 16.47 7.19
N ASP A 131 17.93 15.47 7.23
CA ASP A 131 17.95 14.36 6.26
C ASP A 131 16.68 13.51 6.35
N ALA A 132 16.13 13.33 7.56
CA ALA A 132 14.86 12.65 7.75
C ALA A 132 13.69 13.40 7.09
N ILE A 133 13.63 14.73 7.24
CA ILE A 133 12.59 15.58 6.65
C ILE A 133 12.73 15.63 5.13
N VAL A 134 13.93 15.91 4.63
CA VAL A 134 14.24 16.00 3.19
C VAL A 134 13.89 14.69 2.48
N LYS A 135 14.28 13.55 3.04
CA LYS A 135 13.95 12.24 2.48
C LYS A 135 12.45 11.99 2.44
N ARG A 136 11.71 12.42 3.47
CA ARG A 136 10.24 12.27 3.50
C ARG A 136 9.59 13.14 2.43
N GLN A 137 10.02 14.39 2.27
CA GLN A 137 9.54 15.30 1.22
C GLN A 137 9.75 14.72 -0.19
N ALA A 138 10.94 14.15 -0.46
CA ALA A 138 11.21 13.49 -1.73
C ALA A 138 10.25 12.32 -2.01
N LEU A 139 10.04 11.47 -1.00
CA LEU A 139 9.13 10.32 -1.11
C LEU A 139 7.67 10.75 -1.25
N ASP A 140 7.26 11.82 -0.59
CA ASP A 140 5.91 12.39 -0.71
C ASP A 140 5.67 12.94 -2.11
N ARG A 141 6.65 13.64 -2.70
CA ARG A 141 6.56 14.13 -4.09
C ARG A 141 6.37 12.99 -5.08
N ILE A 142 7.14 11.89 -4.93
CA ILE A 142 6.97 10.69 -5.75
C ILE A 142 5.56 10.13 -5.57
N MET A 143 5.12 9.97 -4.33
CA MET A 143 3.82 9.38 -4.03
C MET A 143 2.65 10.22 -4.59
N ILE A 144 2.70 11.54 -4.42
CA ILE A 144 1.71 12.47 -4.97
C ILE A 144 1.75 12.45 -6.50
N GLY A 145 2.93 12.47 -7.10
CA GLY A 145 3.09 12.46 -8.56
C GLY A 145 2.50 11.21 -9.24
N PHE A 146 2.62 10.04 -8.61
CA PHE A 146 2.07 8.80 -9.17
C PHE A 146 0.60 8.53 -8.84
N ASN A 147 0.08 9.05 -7.71
CA ASN A 147 -1.26 8.69 -7.21
C ASN A 147 -2.27 9.85 -7.20
N GLY A 148 -1.82 11.10 -7.40
CA GLY A 148 -2.68 12.27 -7.36
C GLY A 148 -3.61 12.35 -8.56
N VAL A 149 -4.93 12.39 -8.31
CA VAL A 149 -5.95 12.52 -9.38
C VAL A 149 -6.38 13.97 -9.58
N LYS A 150 -6.55 14.72 -8.48
CA LYS A 150 -6.93 16.13 -8.49
C LYS A 150 -6.36 16.84 -7.26
N ARG A 151 -6.14 18.14 -7.37
CA ARG A 151 -5.80 18.97 -6.20
C ARG A 151 -7.08 19.49 -5.53
N ALA A 152 -7.12 19.41 -4.21
CA ALA A 152 -8.12 20.05 -3.36
C ALA A 152 -7.48 21.18 -2.55
N LYS A 153 -8.23 22.25 -2.26
CA LYS A 153 -7.75 23.35 -1.39
C LYS A 153 -7.41 22.85 0.01
N THR A 154 -8.18 21.88 0.51
CA THR A 154 -7.94 21.19 1.77
C THR A 154 -7.98 19.69 1.48
N SER A 155 -6.83 19.03 1.63
CA SER A 155 -6.71 17.59 1.44
C SER A 155 -7.00 16.85 2.75
N ASN A 156 -7.88 15.86 2.74
CA ASN A 156 -8.08 14.96 3.86
C ASN A 156 -7.36 13.62 3.61
N ARG A 157 -6.42 13.26 4.48
CA ARG A 157 -5.67 12.00 4.34
C ARG A 157 -6.56 10.77 4.48
N SER A 158 -7.61 10.85 5.32
CA SER A 158 -8.56 9.77 5.53
C SER A 158 -9.46 9.52 4.30
N GLU A 159 -9.71 10.55 3.50
CA GLU A 159 -10.49 10.46 2.26
C GLU A 159 -9.66 10.07 1.03
N ASN A 160 -8.33 10.07 1.15
CA ASN A 160 -7.41 9.74 0.05
C ASN A 160 -6.50 8.55 0.45
N PRO A 161 -7.10 7.38 0.71
CA PRO A 161 -6.43 6.23 1.31
C PRO A 161 -5.34 5.61 0.44
N LEU A 162 -5.24 5.92 -0.86
CA LEU A 162 -4.17 5.41 -1.72
C LEU A 162 -2.77 5.88 -1.25
N LEU A 163 -2.65 7.11 -0.76
CA LEU A 163 -1.40 7.60 -0.17
C LEU A 163 -1.07 6.87 1.14
N GLN A 164 -2.08 6.66 1.98
CA GLN A 164 -1.93 5.98 3.26
C GLN A 164 -1.60 4.49 3.06
N LEU A 165 -2.29 3.82 2.14
CA LEU A 165 -2.08 2.44 1.76
C LEU A 165 -0.65 2.22 1.25
N ALA A 166 -0.14 3.13 0.42
CA ALA A 166 1.23 3.04 -0.08
C ALA A 166 2.27 3.12 1.06
N GLU A 167 2.06 4.01 2.05
CA GLU A 167 2.92 4.11 3.23
C GLU A 167 2.83 2.87 4.12
N ASP A 168 1.61 2.41 4.43
CA ASP A 168 1.37 1.25 5.27
C ASP A 168 1.93 -0.04 4.64
N ARG A 169 1.77 -0.20 3.32
CA ARG A 169 2.41 -1.29 2.57
C ARG A 169 3.93 -1.24 2.64
N ARG A 170 4.53 -0.05 2.57
CA ARG A 170 5.98 0.11 2.71
C ARG A 170 6.45 -0.26 4.11
N ARG A 171 5.72 0.16 5.16
CA ARG A 171 5.99 -0.22 6.55
C ARG A 171 5.99 -1.75 6.68
N LEU A 172 4.97 -2.42 6.12
CA LEU A 172 4.87 -3.88 6.13
C LEU A 172 6.00 -4.56 5.35
N LYS A 173 6.40 -4.02 4.18
CA LYS A 173 7.52 -4.55 3.39
C LYS A 173 8.87 -4.47 4.12
N GLY A 174 9.05 -3.47 4.99
CA GLY A 174 10.26 -3.30 5.80
C GLY A 174 10.39 -4.28 6.98
N VAL A 175 9.32 -5.00 7.32
CA VAL A 175 9.32 -6.00 8.40
C VAL A 175 9.57 -7.38 7.80
N GLN A 176 10.40 -8.20 8.45
CA GLN A 176 10.66 -9.58 8.00
C GLN A 176 9.69 -10.59 8.63
N SER A 177 9.46 -10.50 9.95
CA SER A 177 8.61 -11.43 10.70
C SER A 177 7.15 -11.37 10.25
N THR A 178 6.56 -12.53 9.96
CA THR A 178 5.14 -12.69 9.60
C THR A 178 4.23 -12.39 10.79
N VAL A 179 4.59 -12.87 12.00
CA VAL A 179 3.89 -12.55 13.25
C VAL A 179 3.87 -11.04 13.48
N LYS A 180 5.02 -10.36 13.31
CA LYS A 180 5.08 -8.90 13.50
C LYS A 180 4.27 -8.15 12.45
N LYS A 181 4.21 -8.66 11.21
CA LYS A 181 3.34 -8.09 10.18
C LYS A 181 1.86 -8.23 10.55
N ALA A 182 1.44 -9.36 11.09
CA ALA A 182 0.07 -9.57 11.54
C ALA A 182 -0.32 -8.58 12.65
N GLU A 183 0.54 -8.40 13.66
CA GLU A 183 0.33 -7.37 14.72
C GLU A 183 0.18 -5.95 14.15
N ILE A 184 1.01 -5.59 13.17
CA ILE A 184 0.91 -4.28 12.52
C ILE A 184 -0.39 -4.17 11.73
N LYS A 185 -0.84 -5.22 11.03
CA LYS A 185 -2.11 -5.20 10.30
C LYS A 185 -3.29 -4.97 11.25
N VAL A 186 -3.31 -5.62 12.41
CA VAL A 186 -4.31 -5.35 13.48
C VAL A 186 -4.30 -3.87 13.89
N GLU A 187 -3.13 -3.26 14.07
CA GLU A 187 -3.01 -1.82 14.37
C GLU A 187 -3.54 -0.92 13.25
N LEU A 188 -3.40 -1.35 11.99
CA LEU A 188 -3.75 -0.56 10.81
C LEU A 188 -5.24 -0.65 10.44
N LEU A 189 -5.86 -1.81 10.58
CA LEU A 189 -7.24 -2.09 10.14
C LEU A 189 -8.28 -1.05 10.61
N PRO A 190 -8.26 -0.55 11.87
CA PRO A 190 -9.19 0.49 12.30
C PRO A 190 -9.16 1.77 11.45
N LYS A 191 -8.01 2.08 10.84
CA LYS A 191 -7.86 3.27 9.98
C LYS A 191 -8.62 3.14 8.65
N TYR A 192 -8.91 1.90 8.23
CA TYR A 192 -9.60 1.60 6.98
C TYR A 192 -11.07 1.23 7.19
N ALA A 193 -11.54 1.16 8.43
CA ALA A 193 -12.91 0.72 8.75
C ALA A 193 -13.97 1.60 8.09
N ALA A 194 -13.90 2.93 8.29
CA ALA A 194 -14.86 3.87 7.70
C ALA A 194 -14.83 3.86 6.15
N TRP A 195 -13.66 3.65 5.54
CA TRP A 195 -13.54 3.49 4.10
C TRP A 195 -14.23 2.22 3.63
N ALA A 196 -13.94 1.10 4.28
CA ALA A 196 -14.53 -0.19 3.96
C ALA A 196 -16.06 -0.16 4.07
N GLU A 197 -16.58 0.39 5.18
CA GLU A 197 -18.01 0.58 5.37
C GLU A 197 -18.63 1.47 4.28
N GLY A 198 -17.99 2.59 3.94
CA GLY A 198 -18.46 3.50 2.90
C GLY A 198 -18.53 2.86 1.52
N VAL A 199 -17.50 2.11 1.13
CA VAL A 199 -17.44 1.43 -0.19
C VAL A 199 -18.47 0.31 -0.25
N LEU A 200 -18.56 -0.53 0.79
CA LEU A 200 -19.53 -1.62 0.85
C LEU A 200 -20.97 -1.11 0.88
N ALA A 201 -21.24 -0.02 1.62
CA ALA A 201 -22.56 0.61 1.68
C ALA A 201 -22.96 1.27 0.34
N ALA A 202 -22.00 1.84 -0.38
CA ALA A 202 -22.25 2.43 -1.70
C ALA A 202 -22.60 1.38 -2.77
N GLY A 203 -22.17 0.12 -2.60
CA GLY A 203 -22.53 -0.97 -3.51
C GLY A 203 -21.98 -0.82 -4.93
N GLY A 204 -20.94 0.00 -5.11
CA GLY A 204 -20.38 0.32 -6.42
C GLY A 204 -19.63 -0.84 -7.06
N ALA A 205 -19.69 -0.93 -8.40
CA ALA A 205 -18.96 -1.92 -9.18
C ALA A 205 -17.51 -1.51 -9.49
N GLN A 206 -17.13 -0.25 -9.24
CA GLN A 206 -15.78 0.24 -9.49
C GLN A 206 -14.77 -0.47 -8.57
N GLN A 207 -13.76 -1.09 -9.18
CA GLN A 207 -12.64 -1.73 -8.48
C GLN A 207 -12.04 -0.80 -7.42
N ASP A 208 -11.90 -1.31 -6.19
CA ASP A 208 -11.21 -0.63 -5.09
C ASP A 208 -10.05 -1.49 -4.55
N ASP A 209 -8.84 -1.17 -4.98
CA ASP A 209 -7.65 -1.90 -4.56
C ASP A 209 -7.36 -1.74 -3.06
N VAL A 210 -7.73 -0.61 -2.43
CA VAL A 210 -7.58 -0.42 -0.98
C VAL A 210 -8.38 -1.49 -0.25
N LEU A 211 -9.63 -1.68 -0.66
CA LEU A 211 -10.50 -2.68 -0.05
C LEU A 211 -9.96 -4.10 -0.28
N MET A 212 -9.38 -4.38 -1.44
CA MET A 212 -8.75 -5.67 -1.70
C MET A 212 -7.50 -5.94 -0.84
N TYR A 213 -6.69 -4.92 -0.54
CA TYR A 213 -5.60 -5.06 0.45
C TYR A 213 -6.13 -5.24 1.87
N VAL A 214 -7.18 -4.50 2.23
CA VAL A 214 -7.83 -4.61 3.54
C VAL A 214 -8.40 -6.02 3.73
N MET A 215 -8.99 -6.63 2.71
CA MET A 215 -9.45 -8.03 2.74
C MET A 215 -8.32 -8.99 3.12
N LEU A 216 -7.17 -8.92 2.44
CA LEU A 216 -6.01 -9.74 2.76
C LEU A 216 -5.53 -9.49 4.19
N TRP A 217 -5.44 -8.22 4.59
CA TRP A 217 -4.96 -7.85 5.93
C TRP A 217 -5.91 -8.29 7.05
N ARG A 218 -7.22 -8.33 6.79
CA ARG A 218 -8.20 -8.89 7.72
C ARG A 218 -7.98 -10.39 7.92
N ILE A 219 -7.72 -11.15 6.86
CA ILE A 219 -7.38 -12.58 6.95
C ILE A 219 -6.12 -12.78 7.79
N ASP A 220 -5.06 -12.03 7.50
CA ASP A 220 -3.80 -12.09 8.26
C ASP A 220 -3.96 -11.71 9.74
N ALA A 221 -4.93 -10.83 10.05
CA ALA A 221 -5.25 -10.37 11.39
C ALA A 221 -6.22 -11.29 12.14
N GLY A 222 -6.76 -12.33 11.48
CA GLY A 222 -7.76 -13.24 12.05
C GLY A 222 -9.20 -12.73 11.99
N ASP A 223 -9.47 -11.60 11.34
CA ASP A 223 -10.83 -11.09 11.08
C ASP A 223 -11.39 -11.70 9.79
N TYR A 224 -11.71 -12.99 9.86
CA TYR A 224 -12.18 -13.74 8.69
C TYR A 224 -13.58 -13.32 8.23
N ALA A 225 -14.47 -12.96 9.16
CA ALA A 225 -15.82 -12.52 8.84
C ALA A 225 -15.80 -11.22 8.02
N GLY A 226 -15.05 -10.21 8.47
CA GLY A 226 -14.90 -8.96 7.74
C GLY A 226 -14.17 -9.14 6.39
N ALA A 227 -13.25 -10.10 6.29
CA ALA A 227 -12.66 -10.46 5.01
C ALA A 227 -13.68 -11.06 4.03
N LEU A 228 -14.57 -11.94 4.50
CA LEU A 228 -15.63 -12.54 3.68
C LEU A 228 -16.68 -11.52 3.22
N GLU A 229 -16.99 -10.50 4.01
CA GLU A 229 -17.86 -9.40 3.58
C GLU A 229 -17.29 -8.67 2.36
N ILE A 230 -15.99 -8.33 2.41
CA ILE A 230 -15.29 -7.71 1.28
C ILE A 230 -15.22 -8.68 0.09
N GLY A 231 -14.86 -9.94 0.35
CA GLY A 231 -14.78 -10.97 -0.67
C GLY A 231 -16.10 -11.17 -1.42
N ARG A 232 -17.24 -11.12 -0.69
CA ARG A 232 -18.57 -11.23 -1.29
C ARG A 232 -18.88 -10.07 -2.22
N HIS A 233 -18.53 -8.85 -1.82
CA HIS A 233 -18.67 -7.67 -2.67
C HIS A 233 -17.79 -7.78 -3.92
N ALA A 234 -16.51 -8.10 -3.73
CA ALA A 234 -15.53 -8.25 -4.81
C ALA A 234 -15.99 -9.27 -5.87
N LEU A 235 -16.46 -10.45 -5.44
CA LEU A 235 -16.93 -11.49 -6.34
C LEU A 235 -18.21 -11.10 -7.09
N ARG A 236 -19.16 -10.44 -6.43
CA ARG A 236 -20.39 -9.95 -7.06
C ARG A 236 -20.10 -8.98 -8.22
N HIS A 237 -19.05 -8.17 -8.08
CA HIS A 237 -18.68 -7.14 -9.05
C HIS A 237 -17.52 -7.53 -9.97
N GLY A 238 -17.02 -8.77 -9.88
CA GLY A 238 -15.94 -9.26 -10.73
C GLY A 238 -14.60 -8.56 -10.51
N TRP A 239 -14.32 -8.13 -9.28
CA TRP A 239 -13.05 -7.48 -8.93
C TRP A 239 -11.88 -8.44 -9.01
N VAL A 240 -10.68 -7.88 -9.20
CA VAL A 240 -9.43 -8.63 -9.31
C VAL A 240 -8.53 -8.41 -8.10
N MET A 241 -7.64 -9.37 -7.83
CA MET A 241 -6.65 -9.23 -6.77
C MET A 241 -5.60 -8.17 -7.15
N PRO A 242 -5.17 -7.31 -6.20
CA PRO A 242 -4.20 -6.25 -6.48
C PRO A 242 -2.76 -6.76 -6.59
N LEU A 243 -2.51 -8.04 -6.25
CA LEU A 243 -1.21 -8.69 -6.33
C LEU A 243 -1.32 -10.14 -6.77
N GLY A 244 -0.37 -10.57 -7.59
CA GLY A 244 -0.24 -11.94 -8.04
C GLY A 244 -1.25 -12.32 -9.12
N ASN A 245 -1.25 -13.60 -9.49
CA ASN A 245 -2.06 -14.12 -10.60
C ASN A 245 -3.29 -14.92 -10.12
N ARG A 246 -3.50 -15.02 -8.80
CA ARG A 246 -4.65 -15.73 -8.22
C ARG A 246 -5.88 -14.83 -8.30
N ASN A 247 -7.02 -15.39 -8.70
CA ASN A 247 -8.30 -14.69 -8.64
C ASN A 247 -8.84 -14.63 -7.19
N VAL A 248 -9.88 -13.83 -6.96
CA VAL A 248 -10.41 -13.56 -5.61
C VAL A 248 -10.88 -14.83 -4.91
N GLN A 249 -11.63 -15.69 -5.61
CA GLN A 249 -12.15 -16.95 -5.10
C GLN A 249 -11.04 -17.94 -4.73
N THR A 250 -9.95 -18.00 -5.52
CA THR A 250 -8.78 -18.83 -5.21
C THR A 250 -8.12 -18.35 -3.91
N VAL A 251 -7.93 -17.03 -3.78
CA VAL A 251 -7.34 -16.45 -2.57
C VAL A 251 -8.22 -16.72 -1.35
N LEU A 252 -9.53 -16.46 -1.42
CA LEU A 252 -10.43 -16.74 -0.30
C LEU A 252 -10.39 -18.22 0.10
N ALA A 253 -10.48 -19.14 -0.87
CA ALA A 253 -10.45 -20.58 -0.59
C ALA A 253 -9.13 -21.02 0.06
N GLU A 254 -7.98 -20.57 -0.46
CA GLU A 254 -6.68 -20.97 0.05
C GLU A 254 -6.37 -20.36 1.41
N GLU A 255 -6.53 -19.05 1.58
CA GLU A 255 -6.15 -18.37 2.80
C GLU A 255 -7.06 -18.77 3.98
N MET A 256 -8.36 -19.00 3.73
CA MET A 256 -9.29 -19.53 4.75
C MET A 256 -8.95 -20.97 5.14
N ALA A 257 -8.60 -21.82 4.18
CA ALA A 257 -8.20 -23.20 4.45
C ALA A 257 -6.87 -23.27 5.23
N ASP A 258 -5.89 -22.45 4.86
CA ASP A 258 -4.59 -22.37 5.53
C ASP A 258 -4.73 -21.81 6.95
N ALA A 259 -5.62 -20.83 7.15
CA ALA A 259 -5.98 -20.31 8.47
C ALA A 259 -6.60 -21.40 9.37
N ALA A 260 -7.57 -22.15 8.87
CA ALA A 260 -8.18 -23.26 9.60
C ALA A 260 -7.16 -24.35 9.93
N GLN A 261 -6.30 -24.72 8.98
CA GLN A 261 -5.24 -25.71 9.22
C GLN A 261 -4.27 -25.23 10.32
N SER A 262 -3.87 -23.95 10.28
CA SER A 262 -2.98 -23.36 11.29
C SER A 262 -3.61 -23.37 12.67
N ALA A 263 -4.89 -23.01 12.77
CA ALA A 263 -5.66 -23.03 14.01
C ALA A 263 -5.83 -24.44 14.59
N MET A 264 -6.03 -25.45 13.72
CA MET A 264 -6.08 -26.85 14.13
C MET A 264 -4.73 -27.34 14.67
N LEU A 265 -3.62 -27.00 14.01
CA LEU A 265 -2.27 -27.33 14.49
C LEU A 265 -1.96 -26.67 15.84
N ALA A 266 -2.51 -25.49 16.08
CA ALA A 266 -2.39 -24.77 17.35
C ALA A 266 -3.41 -25.22 18.42
N ALA A 267 -4.32 -26.16 18.10
CA ALA A 267 -5.41 -26.60 18.95
C ALA A 267 -6.32 -25.45 19.48
N THR A 268 -6.47 -24.37 18.71
CA THR A 268 -7.30 -23.21 19.09
C THR A 268 -8.75 -23.30 18.58
N GLY A 269 -9.05 -24.31 17.76
CA GLY A 269 -10.34 -24.44 17.07
C GLY A 269 -10.48 -23.41 15.93
N PHE A 270 -11.39 -23.69 15.00
CA PHE A 270 -11.75 -22.78 13.91
C PHE A 270 -13.25 -22.89 13.66
N ASP A 271 -13.90 -21.77 13.37
CA ASP A 271 -15.33 -21.75 13.10
C ASP A 271 -15.63 -22.35 11.72
N ALA A 272 -16.34 -23.48 11.70
CA ALA A 272 -16.70 -24.18 10.47
C ALA A 272 -17.60 -23.34 9.56
N ASP A 273 -18.42 -22.45 10.13
CA ASP A 273 -19.37 -21.64 9.38
C ASP A 273 -18.64 -20.69 8.42
N LEU A 274 -17.47 -20.18 8.81
CA LEU A 274 -16.63 -19.35 7.95
C LEU A 274 -16.15 -20.12 6.71
N LEU A 275 -15.76 -21.39 6.86
CA LEU A 275 -15.32 -22.22 5.74
C LEU A 275 -16.50 -22.61 4.84
N LEU A 276 -17.65 -22.91 5.42
CA LEU A 276 -18.88 -23.23 4.68
C LEU A 276 -19.38 -22.02 3.88
N GLN A 277 -19.38 -20.82 4.49
CA GLN A 277 -19.67 -19.57 3.78
C GLN A 277 -18.68 -19.31 2.64
N THR A 278 -17.39 -19.59 2.85
CA THR A 278 -16.37 -19.48 1.80
C THR A 278 -16.68 -20.42 0.64
N LEU A 279 -17.08 -21.66 0.93
CA LEU A 279 -17.42 -22.65 -0.08
C LEU A 279 -18.65 -22.23 -0.89
N GLU A 280 -19.72 -21.81 -0.21
CA GLU A 280 -20.94 -21.31 -0.86
C GLU A 280 -20.63 -20.08 -1.74
N LEU A 281 -19.85 -19.13 -1.21
CA LEU A 281 -19.52 -17.91 -1.92
C LEU A 281 -18.69 -18.15 -3.19
N THR A 282 -17.91 -19.22 -3.21
CA THR A 282 -17.02 -19.57 -4.32
C THR A 282 -17.54 -20.73 -5.18
N ASP A 283 -18.79 -21.13 -4.96
CA ASP A 283 -19.44 -22.19 -5.73
C ASP A 283 -19.61 -21.76 -7.21
N GLY A 284 -19.36 -22.69 -8.12
CA GLY A 284 -19.42 -22.44 -9.57
C GLY A 284 -18.35 -21.49 -10.14
N LEU A 285 -17.53 -20.84 -9.31
CA LEU A 285 -16.48 -19.93 -9.78
C LEU A 285 -15.19 -20.69 -10.16
N ASP A 286 -14.53 -20.22 -11.22
CA ASP A 286 -13.30 -20.82 -11.73
C ASP A 286 -12.14 -20.69 -10.71
N MET A 287 -11.52 -21.80 -10.36
CA MET A 287 -10.32 -21.87 -9.53
C MET A 287 -9.62 -23.21 -9.74
N PRO A 288 -8.31 -23.32 -9.45
CA PRO A 288 -7.63 -24.62 -9.51
C PRO A 288 -8.30 -25.66 -8.60
N ASP A 289 -8.46 -26.88 -9.10
CA ASP A 289 -9.06 -27.99 -8.34
C ASP A 289 -8.34 -28.23 -7.02
N GLN A 290 -7.02 -28.01 -6.97
CA GLN A 290 -6.23 -28.14 -5.74
C GLN A 290 -6.62 -27.11 -4.68
N SER A 291 -6.99 -25.89 -5.08
CA SER A 291 -7.44 -24.83 -4.17
C SER A 291 -8.82 -25.16 -3.61
N ARG A 292 -9.75 -25.64 -4.46
CA ARG A 292 -11.08 -26.10 -4.03
C ARG A 292 -10.99 -27.34 -3.14
N ALA A 293 -10.12 -28.30 -3.48
CA ALA A 293 -9.85 -29.47 -2.65
C ALA A 293 -9.29 -29.10 -1.28
N ARG A 294 -8.43 -28.07 -1.21
CA ARG A 294 -7.87 -27.57 0.05
C ARG A 294 -8.94 -27.04 0.99
N LEU A 295 -9.92 -26.28 0.47
CA LEU A 295 -11.05 -25.79 1.26
C LEU A 295 -11.91 -26.95 1.80
N HIS A 296 -12.27 -27.91 0.95
CA HIS A 296 -13.01 -29.10 1.40
C HIS A 296 -12.25 -29.93 2.44
N LYS A 297 -10.93 -30.07 2.28
CA LYS A 297 -10.07 -30.70 3.27
C LYS A 297 -10.13 -29.97 4.62
N ALA A 298 -10.04 -28.65 4.62
CA ALA A 298 -10.13 -27.86 5.85
C ALA A 298 -11.51 -28.00 6.53
N ILE A 299 -12.60 -27.95 5.77
CA ILE A 299 -13.96 -28.15 6.29
C ILE A 299 -14.08 -29.54 6.93
N GLY A 300 -13.62 -30.58 6.23
CA GLY A 300 -13.67 -31.95 6.75
C GLY A 300 -12.87 -32.12 8.03
N ALA A 301 -11.70 -31.50 8.11
CA ALA A 301 -10.85 -31.54 9.30
C ALA A 301 -11.51 -30.85 10.50
N VAL A 302 -12.09 -29.66 10.31
CA VAL A 302 -12.79 -28.92 11.39
C VAL A 302 -14.05 -29.64 11.87
N LEU A 303 -14.82 -30.25 10.96
CA LEU A 303 -16.07 -30.94 11.28
C LEU A 303 -15.88 -32.38 11.79
N SER A 304 -14.66 -32.91 11.81
CA SER A 304 -14.40 -34.34 12.08
C SER A 304 -14.95 -34.82 13.43
N GLU A 305 -14.96 -33.95 14.45
CA GLU A 305 -15.48 -34.28 15.78
C GLU A 305 -16.96 -33.95 15.96
N SER A 306 -17.42 -32.82 15.43
CA SER A 306 -18.79 -32.33 15.66
C SER A 306 -19.82 -32.92 14.70
N ASN A 307 -19.42 -33.19 13.44
CA ASN A 307 -20.29 -33.76 12.42
C ASN A 307 -19.50 -34.70 11.47
N PRO A 308 -19.18 -35.93 11.93
CA PRO A 308 -18.32 -36.86 11.20
C PRO A 308 -18.90 -37.30 9.84
N ALA A 309 -20.23 -37.33 9.69
CA ALA A 309 -20.87 -37.66 8.41
C ALA A 309 -20.64 -36.56 7.37
N SER A 310 -20.83 -35.29 7.74
CA SER A 310 -20.54 -34.15 6.87
C SER A 310 -19.05 -34.04 6.56
N ALA A 311 -18.20 -34.26 7.56
CA ALA A 311 -16.75 -34.28 7.40
C ALA A 311 -16.32 -35.30 6.32
N LEU A 312 -16.84 -36.53 6.39
CA LEU A 312 -16.54 -37.58 5.43
C LEU A 312 -16.95 -37.19 4.00
N ASN A 313 -18.10 -36.55 3.81
CA ASN A 313 -18.54 -36.07 2.50
C ASN A 313 -17.56 -35.04 1.91
N HIS A 314 -17.10 -34.08 2.72
CA HIS A 314 -16.13 -33.10 2.26
C HIS A 314 -14.75 -33.73 1.96
N LEU A 315 -14.28 -34.68 2.76
CA LEU A 315 -13.03 -35.39 2.46
C LEU A 315 -13.13 -36.22 1.17
N ASN A 316 -14.31 -36.77 0.86
CA ASN A 316 -14.56 -37.43 -0.42
C ASN A 316 -14.47 -36.46 -1.59
N HIS A 317 -15.12 -35.28 -1.49
CA HIS A 317 -15.02 -34.25 -2.52
C HIS A 317 -13.59 -33.74 -2.71
N ALA A 318 -12.84 -33.53 -1.62
CA ALA A 318 -11.43 -33.16 -1.68
C ALA A 318 -10.59 -34.20 -2.47
N LEU A 319 -10.83 -35.50 -2.27
CA LEU A 319 -10.11 -36.57 -3.00
C LEU A 319 -10.56 -36.71 -4.46
N GLN A 320 -11.81 -36.37 -4.78
CA GLN A 320 -12.30 -36.35 -6.15
C GLN A 320 -11.63 -35.25 -6.97
N LEU A 321 -11.46 -34.07 -6.37
CA LEU A 321 -10.81 -32.91 -6.99
C LEU A 321 -9.28 -33.07 -7.03
N ASP A 322 -8.67 -33.48 -5.93
CA ASP A 322 -7.23 -33.72 -5.84
C ASP A 322 -6.92 -35.04 -5.11
N PRO A 323 -6.62 -36.13 -5.84
CA PRO A 323 -6.24 -37.42 -5.24
C PRO A 323 -4.97 -37.37 -4.39
N ARG A 324 -4.16 -36.29 -4.49
CA ARG A 324 -2.90 -36.09 -3.77
C ARG A 324 -3.03 -35.12 -2.58
N CYS A 325 -4.23 -34.67 -2.22
CA CYS A 325 -4.45 -33.71 -1.13
C CYS A 325 -4.15 -34.24 0.30
N GLY A 326 -3.88 -35.54 0.44
CA GLY A 326 -3.35 -36.16 1.66
C GLY A 326 -4.37 -36.65 2.69
N VAL A 327 -5.67 -36.58 2.42
CA VAL A 327 -6.73 -36.88 3.42
C VAL A 327 -7.16 -38.36 3.48
N LYS A 328 -6.44 -39.26 2.80
CA LYS A 328 -6.82 -40.68 2.71
C LYS A 328 -6.88 -41.38 4.07
N LYS A 329 -5.96 -41.05 4.97
CA LYS A 329 -5.91 -41.64 6.32
C LYS A 329 -7.05 -41.12 7.18
N ASP A 330 -7.28 -39.81 7.16
CA ASP A 330 -8.34 -39.14 7.93
C ASP A 330 -9.72 -39.67 7.52
N LYS A 331 -9.95 -39.83 6.22
CA LYS A 331 -11.14 -40.50 5.67
C LYS A 331 -11.33 -41.92 6.23
N GLN A 332 -10.29 -42.76 6.17
CA GLN A 332 -10.38 -44.14 6.67
C GLN A 332 -10.67 -44.21 8.17
N GLN A 333 -10.13 -43.27 8.95
CA GLN A 333 -10.40 -43.16 10.39
C GLN A 333 -11.86 -42.78 10.65
N LEU A 334 -12.38 -41.78 9.94
CA LEU A 334 -13.79 -41.35 10.03
C LEU A 334 -14.77 -42.46 9.61
N GLU A 335 -14.48 -43.19 8.53
CA GLU A 335 -15.30 -44.34 8.09
C GLU A 335 -15.37 -45.44 9.15
N ARG A 336 -14.27 -45.71 9.85
CA ARG A 336 -14.23 -46.68 10.95
C ARG A 336 -15.04 -46.19 12.16
N ARG A 337 -14.90 -44.91 12.51
CA ARG A 337 -15.65 -44.30 13.62
C ARG A 337 -17.16 -44.39 13.39
N LEU A 338 -17.63 -43.93 12.23
CA LEU A 338 -19.05 -43.99 11.87
C LEU A 338 -19.61 -45.42 11.85
N ARG A 339 -18.81 -46.40 11.41
CA ARG A 339 -19.21 -47.81 11.43
C ARG A 339 -19.35 -48.37 12.84
N ASN A 340 -18.51 -47.92 13.77
CA ASN A 340 -18.57 -48.33 15.16
C ASN A 340 -19.71 -47.64 15.92
N ASP A 341 -19.98 -46.37 15.63
CA ASP A 341 -21.09 -45.61 16.25
C ASP A 341 -22.47 -46.09 15.77
N SER A 342 -22.53 -46.81 14.64
CA SER A 342 -23.76 -47.39 14.08
C SER A 342 -24.05 -48.82 14.58
N ARG A 343 -23.22 -49.38 15.47
CA ARG A 343 -23.38 -50.73 16.04
C ARG A 343 -23.84 -50.68 17.48
#